data_AF-A0A7V1QAS4-F1
#
_entry.id   AF-A0A7V1QAS4-F1
#
_cell.length_a   1.000
_cell.length_b   1.000
_cell.length_c   1.000
_cell.angle_alpha   90.00
_cell.angle_beta   90.00
_cell.angle_gamma   90.00
#
_symmetry.space_group_name_H-M   'P 1'
#
loop_
_entity.id
_entity.type
_entity.pdbx_description
1 polymer ?
#
loop_
_entity_poly.entity_id
_entity_poly.type
_entity_poly.pdbx_seq_one_letter_code
_entity_poly.pdbx_strand_id
1 'polypeptide(L)'
;PARGVPPSEFGPEIADVVRLPIPHVERLGERHWRGQVIHVDRFGNLITNVTARDVPLEALRAGGRLLVNGHEVSALRTHYQEAAEGEVFALVGSTGRLEISIRQGSAATALGVDRGATVEILLPQEGPTVPTRDR
;
A
#
# COMPACT_ATOMS: atom_id res chain seq x y z
N PRO A 1 2.59 4.18 -38.10
CA PRO A 1 3.57 3.29 -37.42
C PRO A 1 3.74 3.70 -35.95
N ALA A 2 2.88 3.18 -35.07
CA ALA A 2 3.00 3.32 -33.63
C ALA A 2 3.89 2.18 -33.10
N ARG A 3 4.98 2.51 -32.40
CA ARG A 3 5.87 1.55 -31.74
C ARG A 3 5.19 1.09 -30.43
N GLY A 4 4.28 0.14 -30.55
CA GLY A 4 3.66 -0.52 -29.39
C GLY A 4 4.61 -1.58 -28.86
N VAL A 5 5.33 -1.26 -27.79
CA VAL A 5 6.17 -2.22 -27.07
C VAL A 5 5.24 -3.26 -26.41
N PRO A 6 5.44 -4.57 -26.65
CA PRO A 6 4.60 -5.61 -26.08
C PRO A 6 4.78 -5.69 -24.54
N PRO A 7 3.72 -5.96 -23.76
CA PRO A 7 3.74 -5.98 -22.29
C PRO A 7 4.42 -7.22 -21.70
N SER A 8 5.48 -7.73 -22.33
CA SER A 8 6.22 -8.94 -21.94
C SER A 8 7.16 -8.75 -20.74
N GLU A 9 6.97 -7.72 -19.91
CA GLU A 9 7.75 -7.50 -18.67
C GLU A 9 6.93 -7.75 -17.38
N PHE A 10 5.69 -8.22 -17.50
CA PHE A 10 4.99 -8.89 -16.40
C PHE A 10 5.60 -10.29 -16.23
N GLY A 11 6.80 -10.38 -15.65
CA GLY A 11 7.39 -11.71 -15.39
C GLY A 11 6.58 -12.54 -14.36
N PRO A 12 7.04 -13.76 -14.04
CA PRO A 12 6.15 -14.89 -13.84
C PRO A 12 5.07 -14.62 -12.80
N GLU A 13 3.85 -14.86 -13.24
CA GLU A 13 2.63 -14.94 -12.44
C GLU A 13 2.89 -15.85 -11.23
N ILE A 14 2.77 -15.29 -10.02
CA ILE A 14 3.08 -16.01 -8.79
C ILE A 14 1.97 -17.04 -8.53
N ALA A 15 2.26 -18.29 -8.85
CA ALA A 15 1.38 -19.45 -8.71
C ALA A 15 1.41 -20.11 -7.32
N ASP A 16 1.90 -19.42 -6.29
CA ASP A 16 2.11 -20.04 -4.97
C ASP A 16 1.38 -19.27 -3.86
N VAL A 17 0.05 -19.20 -3.98
CA VAL A 17 -0.81 -18.80 -2.86
C VAL A 17 -1.00 -20.03 -1.98
N VAL A 18 0.05 -20.43 -1.25
CA VAL A 18 -0.06 -21.40 -0.16
C VAL A 18 -1.15 -20.86 0.78
N ARG A 19 -2.30 -21.54 0.83
CA ARG A 19 -3.43 -21.20 1.70
C ARG A 19 -3.09 -21.48 3.16
N LEU A 20 -2.19 -20.69 3.71
CA LEU A 20 -2.08 -20.49 5.15
C LEU A 20 -3.20 -19.53 5.56
N PRO A 21 -3.74 -19.64 6.80
CA PRO A 21 -4.63 -18.62 7.32
C PRO A 21 -3.90 -17.28 7.28
N ILE A 22 -4.30 -16.41 6.36
CA ILE A 22 -3.75 -15.07 6.26
C ILE A 22 -4.18 -14.36 7.54
N PRO A 23 -3.26 -13.82 8.35
CA PRO A 23 -3.64 -13.08 9.55
C PRO A 23 -4.63 -11.99 9.18
N HIS A 24 -5.68 -11.81 9.97
CA HIS A 24 -6.68 -10.77 9.73
C HIS A 24 -6.11 -9.40 10.05
N VAL A 25 -6.60 -8.37 9.36
CA VAL A 25 -6.36 -6.97 9.77
C VAL A 25 -7.05 -6.74 11.11
N GLU A 26 -6.29 -6.26 12.09
CA GLU A 26 -6.79 -5.93 13.41
C GLU A 26 -7.21 -4.46 13.45
N ARG A 27 -8.44 -4.17 13.91
CA ARG A 27 -8.88 -2.81 14.17
C ARG A 27 -8.55 -2.45 15.62
N LEU A 28 -7.55 -1.60 15.81
CA LEU A 28 -7.06 -1.17 17.14
C LEU A 28 -7.89 -0.03 17.73
N GLY A 29 -8.64 0.68 16.90
CA GLY A 29 -9.54 1.76 17.32
C GLY A 29 -10.43 2.24 16.19
N GLU A 30 -11.18 3.31 16.42
CA GLU A 30 -12.13 3.81 15.42
C GLU A 30 -11.46 4.18 14.09
N ARG A 31 -10.24 4.70 14.18
CA ARG A 31 -9.45 5.25 13.07
C ARG A 31 -8.06 4.61 12.95
N HIS A 32 -7.84 3.45 13.60
CA HIS A 32 -6.53 2.79 13.64
C HIS A 32 -6.66 1.30 13.32
N TRP A 33 -5.89 0.85 12.34
CA TRP A 33 -5.80 -0.54 11.92
C TRP A 33 -4.35 -1.01 11.91
N ARG A 34 -4.16 -2.30 12.18
CA ARG A 34 -2.90 -3.02 12.09
C ARG A 34 -3.04 -4.20 11.14
N GLY A 35 -2.25 -4.17 10.08
CA GLY A 35 -2.00 -5.28 9.18
C GLY A 35 -0.56 -5.74 9.24
N GLN A 36 -0.18 -6.60 8.29
CA GLN A 36 1.16 -7.15 8.16
C GLN A 36 1.54 -7.38 6.70
N VAL A 37 2.83 -7.34 6.40
CA VAL A 37 3.39 -7.83 5.14
C VAL A 37 3.23 -9.36 5.10
N ILE A 38 2.53 -9.88 4.09
CA ILE A 38 2.32 -11.32 3.91
C ILE A 38 3.28 -11.94 2.90
N HIS A 39 3.84 -11.11 2.01
CA HIS A 39 4.77 -11.55 0.99
C HIS A 39 5.64 -10.38 0.52
N VAL A 40 6.89 -10.68 0.17
CA VAL A 40 7.77 -9.76 -0.57
C VAL A 40 7.94 -10.36 -1.96
N ASP A 41 7.53 -9.63 -2.99
CA ASP A 41 7.69 -10.11 -4.36
C ASP A 41 9.16 -10.08 -4.81
N ARG A 42 9.46 -10.67 -5.96
CA ARG A 42 10.83 -10.72 -6.50
C ARG A 42 11.45 -9.36 -6.84
N PHE A 43 10.65 -8.31 -6.97
CA PHE A 43 11.13 -6.94 -7.20
C PHE A 43 11.37 -6.20 -5.88
N GLY A 44 10.94 -6.77 -4.76
CA GLY A 44 11.06 -6.19 -3.43
C GLY A 44 9.85 -5.36 -3.02
N ASN A 45 8.71 -5.47 -3.70
CA ASN A 45 7.46 -4.86 -3.26
C ASN A 45 6.88 -5.65 -2.09
N LEU A 46 6.28 -4.94 -1.14
CA LEU A 46 5.68 -5.53 0.05
C LEU A 46 4.18 -5.71 -0.17
N ILE A 47 3.73 -6.95 -0.27
CA ILE A 47 2.32 -7.30 -0.38
C ILE A 47 1.76 -7.47 1.03
N THR A 48 0.70 -6.73 1.36
CA THR A 48 0.11 -6.76 2.71
C THR A 48 -1.19 -7.58 2.77
N ASN A 49 -1.59 -7.98 3.98
CA ASN A 49 -2.92 -8.55 4.21
C ASN A 49 -4.05 -7.51 4.14
N VAL A 50 -3.73 -6.21 4.08
CA VAL A 50 -4.70 -5.12 4.11
C VAL A 50 -5.42 -5.02 2.78
N THR A 51 -6.76 -5.00 2.83
CA THR A 51 -7.59 -4.75 1.64
C THR A 51 -8.42 -3.48 1.80
N ALA A 52 -8.86 -2.92 0.66
CA ALA A 52 -9.81 -1.81 0.63
C ALA A 52 -11.20 -2.16 1.24
N ARG A 53 -11.47 -3.45 1.48
CA ARG A 53 -12.70 -3.91 2.15
C ARG A 53 -12.59 -3.84 3.67
N ASP A 54 -11.39 -4.07 4.19
CA ASP A 54 -11.13 -4.10 5.63
C ASP A 54 -10.85 -2.69 6.18
N VAL A 55 -10.25 -1.85 5.34
CA VAL A 55 -9.81 -0.50 5.70
C VAL A 55 -10.27 0.48 4.63
N PRO A 56 -10.85 1.64 5.00
CA PRO A 56 -11.23 2.68 4.04
C PRO A 56 -9.97 3.41 3.55
N LEU A 57 -9.18 2.75 2.69
CA LEU A 57 -7.87 3.23 2.23
C LEU A 57 -7.94 4.62 1.60
N GLU A 58 -9.09 5.04 1.05
CA GLU A 58 -9.23 6.35 0.42
C GLU A 58 -9.14 7.50 1.42
N ALA A 59 -9.42 7.24 2.69
CA ALA A 59 -9.19 8.21 3.75
C ALA A 59 -7.69 8.45 4.04
N LEU A 60 -6.77 7.59 3.55
CA LEU A 60 -5.34 7.92 3.52
C LEU A 60 -5.06 9.15 2.65
N ARG A 61 -5.79 9.34 1.53
CA ARG A 61 -5.65 10.53 0.68
C ARG A 61 -6.15 11.81 1.36
N ALA A 62 -7.05 11.67 2.34
CA ALA A 62 -7.59 12.78 3.10
C ALA A 62 -6.70 13.21 4.30
N GLY A 63 -5.43 12.79 4.32
CA GLY A 63 -4.48 13.10 5.39
C GLY A 63 -4.30 11.96 6.41
N GLY A 64 -4.65 10.73 6.02
CA GLY A 64 -4.30 9.55 6.82
C GLY A 64 -2.84 9.19 6.65
N ARG A 65 -2.32 8.40 7.60
CA ARG A 65 -0.93 7.95 7.64
C ARG A 65 -0.88 6.43 7.46
N LEU A 66 0.05 6.01 6.62
CA LEU A 66 0.41 4.61 6.44
C LEU A 66 1.83 4.43 6.98
N LEU A 67 2.03 3.47 7.89
CA LEU A 67 3.35 3.15 8.42
C LEU A 67 3.68 1.68 8.16
N VAL A 68 4.94 1.41 7.86
CA VAL A 68 5.48 0.07 7.66
C VAL A 68 6.68 -0.05 8.57
N ASN A 69 6.57 -0.89 9.62
CA ASN A 69 7.59 -1.03 10.66
C ASN A 69 8.04 0.34 11.25
N GLY A 70 7.09 1.27 11.42
CA GLY A 70 7.36 2.63 11.90
C GLY A 70 7.82 3.64 10.84
N HIS A 71 8.11 3.20 9.61
CA HIS A 71 8.43 4.10 8.49
C HIS A 71 7.16 4.61 7.83
N GLU A 72 6.99 5.93 7.77
CA GLU A 72 5.83 6.52 7.11
C GLU A 72 5.95 6.43 5.58
N VAL A 73 4.90 5.90 4.96
CA VAL A 73 4.74 5.82 3.52
C VAL A 73 3.90 7.01 3.08
N SER A 74 4.55 7.96 2.42
CA SER A 74 4.05 9.33 2.18
C SER A 74 2.94 9.44 1.13
N ALA A 75 2.57 8.35 0.46
CA ALA A 75 1.79 8.43 -0.77
C ALA A 75 0.90 7.21 -1.02
N LEU A 76 -0.43 7.37 -0.95
CA LEU A 76 -1.35 6.42 -1.59
C LEU A 76 -1.63 6.87 -3.03
N ARG A 77 -1.01 6.19 -4.01
CA ARG A 77 -1.17 6.48 -5.45
C ARG A 77 -2.20 5.54 -6.08
N THR A 78 -2.83 5.98 -7.16
CA THR A 78 -3.69 5.11 -7.99
C THR A 78 -2.87 4.41 -9.08
N HIS A 79 -1.77 5.01 -9.52
CA HIS A 79 -0.89 4.45 -10.55
C HIS A 79 0.58 4.53 -10.14
N TYR A 80 1.35 3.51 -10.51
CA TYR A 80 2.81 3.42 -10.30
C TYR A 80 3.59 4.63 -10.84
N GLN A 81 3.08 5.29 -11.87
CA GLN A 81 3.79 6.35 -12.60
C GLN A 81 3.79 7.72 -11.91
N GLU A 82 3.03 7.88 -10.82
CA GLU A 82 2.90 9.14 -10.07
C GLU A 82 3.97 9.30 -8.98
N ALA A 83 4.82 8.31 -8.75
CA ALA A 83 5.89 8.36 -7.78
C ALA A 83 7.17 8.98 -8.35
N ALA A 84 7.85 9.83 -7.57
CA ALA A 84 9.20 10.26 -7.87
C ALA A 84 10.17 9.07 -7.81
N GLU A 85 11.32 9.17 -8.48
CA GLU A 85 12.36 8.15 -8.40
C GLU A 85 12.84 8.01 -6.95
N GLY A 86 12.92 6.76 -6.45
CA GLY A 86 13.28 6.48 -5.06
C GLY A 86 12.21 6.79 -4.00
N GLU A 87 11.04 7.29 -4.39
CA GLU A 87 9.92 7.51 -3.45
C GLU A 87 9.29 6.18 -3.04
N VAL A 88 9.06 6.00 -1.73
CA VAL A 88 8.24 4.91 -1.20
C VAL A 88 6.78 5.31 -1.32
N PHE A 89 5.99 4.48 -1.98
CA PHE A 89 4.56 4.71 -2.15
C PHE A 89 3.78 3.44 -1.92
N ALA A 90 2.49 3.60 -1.66
CA ALA A 90 1.55 2.51 -1.59
C ALA A 90 0.53 2.62 -2.72
N LEU A 91 0.05 1.47 -3.19
CA LEU A 91 -1.00 1.35 -4.18
C LEU A 91 -1.92 0.18 -3.84
N VAL A 92 -3.14 0.21 -4.37
CA VAL A 92 -4.03 -0.95 -4.30
C VAL A 92 -3.79 -1.81 -5.54
N GLY A 93 -3.23 -2.99 -5.35
CA GLY A 93 -2.97 -3.95 -6.41
C GLY A 93 -4.25 -4.50 -7.03
N SER A 94 -4.13 -5.23 -8.13
CA SER A 94 -5.26 -5.86 -8.85
C SER A 94 -6.06 -6.86 -7.98
N THR A 95 -5.43 -7.40 -6.94
CA THR A 95 -6.07 -8.31 -5.97
C THR A 95 -6.84 -7.57 -4.87
N GLY A 96 -6.89 -6.23 -4.92
CA GLY A 96 -7.55 -5.39 -3.91
C GLY A 96 -6.75 -5.22 -2.62
N ARG A 97 -5.48 -5.64 -2.61
CA ARG A 97 -4.56 -5.54 -1.48
C ARG A 97 -3.72 -4.28 -1.57
N LEU A 98 -3.34 -3.75 -0.42
CA LEU A 98 -2.37 -2.66 -0.33
C LEU A 98 -0.96 -3.24 -0.56
N GLU A 99 -0.25 -2.66 -1.52
CA GLU A 99 1.13 -2.97 -1.87
C GLU A 99 1.99 -1.75 -1.56
N ILE A 100 3.17 -1.93 -0.97
CA ILE A 100 4.16 -0.87 -0.76
C ILE A 100 5.35 -1.12 -1.70
N SER A 101 5.67 -0.11 -2.48
CA SER A 101 6.63 -0.20 -3.59
C SER A 101 7.56 1.01 -3.60
N ILE A 102 8.71 0.88 -4.25
CA ILE A 102 9.63 1.99 -4.53
C ILE A 102 9.85 2.06 -6.03
N ARG A 103 9.82 3.27 -6.59
CA ARG A 103 10.12 3.45 -8.01
C ARG A 103 11.59 3.15 -8.25
N GLN A 104 11.87 2.16 -9.11
CA GLN A 104 13.22 1.70 -9.47
C GLN A 104 14.05 1.18 -8.28
N GLY A 105 13.40 0.59 -7.28
CA GLY A 105 14.09 0.02 -6.12
C GLY A 105 13.28 -1.06 -5.40
N SER A 106 13.90 -1.67 -4.39
CA SER A 106 13.28 -2.66 -3.51
C SER A 106 12.76 -1.96 -2.25
N ALA A 107 11.45 -1.97 -2.04
CA ALA A 107 10.83 -1.45 -0.82
C ALA A 107 11.29 -2.22 0.42
N ALA A 108 11.41 -3.54 0.31
CA ALA A 108 11.95 -4.41 1.36
C ALA A 108 13.37 -3.99 1.79
N THR A 109 14.25 -3.73 0.83
CA THR A 109 15.64 -3.33 1.11
C THR A 109 15.71 -1.93 1.71
N ALA A 110 15.00 -0.97 1.14
CA ALA A 110 15.05 0.42 1.57
C ALA A 110 14.42 0.65 2.96
N LEU A 111 13.36 -0.08 3.29
CA LEU A 111 12.71 -0.04 4.59
C LEU A 111 13.33 -1.03 5.59
N GLY A 112 14.19 -1.95 5.13
CA GLY A 112 14.78 -2.99 5.97
C GLY A 112 13.74 -3.95 6.56
N VAL A 113 12.71 -4.30 5.78
CA VAL A 113 11.57 -5.09 6.23
C VAL A 113 11.37 -6.35 5.39
N ASP A 114 10.78 -7.37 6.00
CA ASP A 114 10.43 -8.65 5.38
C ASP A 114 8.98 -9.05 5.76
N ARG A 115 8.54 -10.22 5.33
CA ARG A 115 7.29 -10.86 5.72
C ARG A 115 7.12 -10.84 7.25
N GLY A 116 5.90 -10.51 7.68
CA GLY A 116 5.54 -10.34 9.08
C GLY A 116 5.75 -8.92 9.61
N ALA A 117 6.39 -8.03 8.85
CA ALA A 117 6.52 -6.63 9.24
C ALA A 117 5.14 -5.98 9.46
N THR A 118 5.04 -5.16 10.50
CA THR A 118 3.79 -4.52 10.90
C THR A 118 3.45 -3.38 9.93
N VAL A 119 2.17 -3.32 9.54
CA VAL A 119 1.61 -2.23 8.73
C VAL A 119 0.57 -1.52 9.59
N GLU A 120 0.68 -0.22 9.78
CA GLU A 120 -0.29 0.56 10.55
C GLU A 120 -0.97 1.60 9.67
N ILE A 121 -2.28 1.73 9.82
CA ILE A 121 -3.10 2.70 9.10
C ILE A 121 -3.83 3.56 10.12
N LEU A 122 -3.59 4.86 10.04
CA LEU A 122 -4.19 5.88 10.88
C LEU A 122 -4.99 6.80 9.98
N LEU A 123 -6.31 6.82 10.11
CA LEU A 123 -7.14 7.74 9.35
C LEU A 123 -7.05 9.15 9.93
N PRO A 124 -7.25 10.19 9.09
CA PRO A 124 -7.24 11.56 9.58
C PRO A 124 -8.31 11.73 10.66
N GLN A 125 -8.01 12.58 11.63
CA GLN A 125 -9.04 13.17 12.46
C GLN A 125 -9.97 13.95 11.53
N GLU A 126 -11.28 13.81 11.70
CA GLU A 126 -12.20 14.74 11.03
C GLU A 126 -11.85 16.14 11.53
N GLY A 127 -11.23 16.94 10.67
CA GLY A 127 -11.13 18.38 10.91
C GLY A 127 -12.55 18.94 10.99
N PRO A 128 -12.79 20.03 11.73
CA PRO A 128 -14.10 20.65 11.74
C PRO A 128 -14.51 20.95 10.31
N THR A 129 -15.64 20.38 9.86
CA THR A 129 -16.27 20.69 8.58
C THR A 129 -16.39 22.21 8.51
N VAL A 130 -15.54 22.87 7.73
CA VAL A 130 -15.68 24.32 7.49
C VAL A 130 -16.97 24.45 6.69
N PRO A 131 -18.06 25.03 7.24
CA PRO A 131 -19.28 25.17 6.47
C PRO A 131 -18.96 26.07 5.28
N THR A 132 -19.12 25.54 4.07
CA THR A 132 -19.08 26.30 2.83
C THR A 132 -20.04 27.47 2.99
N ARG A 133 -19.52 28.70 3.18
CA ARG A 133 -20.31 29.92 3.11
C ARG A 133 -20.60 30.15 1.63
N ASP A 134 -21.75 29.68 1.18
CA ASP A 134 -22.36 30.14 -0.06
C ASP A 134 -22.45 31.68 -0.03
N ARG A 135 -21.96 32.30 -1.10
CA ARG A 135 -22.19 33.72 -1.42
C ARG A 135 -23.20 33.78 -2.56
#